data_AF-A0A1N7PPJ9-F1
#
_entry.id   AF-A0A1N7PPJ9-F1
#
_cell.length_a   1.000
_cell.length_b   1.000
_cell.length_c   1.000
_cell.angle_alpha   90.00
_cell.angle_beta   90.00
_cell.angle_gamma   90.00
#
_symmetry.space_group_name_H-M   'P 1'
#
loop_
_entity.id
_entity.type
_entity.pdbx_description
1 polymer ?
#
loop_
_entity_poly.entity_id
_entity_poly.type
_entity_poly.pdbx_seq_one_letter_code
_entity_poly.pdbx_strand_id
1 'polypeptide(L)'
;MKQAYWGMAMTAAALVLTASPVWADGLAVTLGGGWDGVKIPSGQQCTLDGGNGATPPMTLSGLPDGTTKVTVAFNDRDYPPLSSNGGHGVIAFPVTPVSGSADIPAVPGLSSSLPGGAEVVSAARSSGDYASPGYLPPCSGGDRHAYWATVTAVAADGAALSSTTVELGRW
;
A
#
# COMPACT_ATOMS: atom_id res chain seq x y z
N MET A 1 -62.60 -39.91 -24.88
CA MET A 1 -61.73 -38.71 -24.82
C MET A 1 -61.60 -38.25 -23.38
N LYS A 2 -60.41 -38.37 -22.77
CA LYS A 2 -59.74 -37.33 -21.95
C LYS A 2 -58.50 -37.93 -21.29
N GLN A 3 -57.35 -37.40 -21.70
CA GLN A 3 -55.98 -37.74 -21.33
C GLN A 3 -55.70 -37.32 -19.88
N ALA A 4 -54.97 -38.15 -19.14
CA ALA A 4 -54.42 -37.81 -17.83
C ALA A 4 -53.04 -37.17 -18.02
N TYR A 5 -52.89 -35.91 -17.60
CA TYR A 5 -51.59 -35.23 -17.59
C TYR A 5 -50.82 -35.60 -16.32
N TRP A 6 -49.65 -36.23 -16.49
CA TRP A 6 -48.63 -36.35 -15.46
C TRP A 6 -47.76 -35.09 -15.49
N GLY A 7 -47.80 -34.30 -14.42
CA GLY A 7 -46.88 -33.17 -14.22
C GLY A 7 -45.57 -33.66 -13.64
N MET A 8 -44.52 -33.68 -14.45
CA MET A 8 -43.14 -33.95 -14.03
C MET A 8 -42.55 -32.67 -13.42
N ALA A 9 -42.25 -32.70 -12.11
CA ALA A 9 -41.60 -31.60 -11.43
C ALA A 9 -40.09 -31.58 -11.79
N MET A 10 -39.65 -30.54 -12.50
CA MET A 10 -38.22 -30.23 -12.67
C MET A 10 -37.72 -29.48 -11.44
N THR A 11 -36.88 -30.12 -10.63
CA THR A 11 -36.11 -29.46 -9.57
C THR A 11 -34.85 -28.84 -10.18
N ALA A 12 -34.85 -27.52 -10.37
CA ALA A 12 -33.66 -26.77 -10.72
C ALA A 12 -32.79 -26.58 -9.46
N ALA A 13 -31.61 -27.18 -9.42
CA ALA A 13 -30.62 -26.93 -8.37
C ALA A 13 -29.89 -25.61 -8.69
N ALA A 14 -30.15 -24.57 -7.90
CA ALA A 14 -29.44 -23.31 -7.99
C ALA A 14 -28.05 -23.44 -7.34
N LEU A 15 -26.99 -23.30 -8.14
CA LEU A 15 -25.62 -23.23 -7.67
C LEU A 15 -25.37 -21.83 -7.07
N VAL A 16 -25.40 -21.73 -5.74
CA VAL A 16 -25.11 -20.48 -5.04
C VAL A 16 -23.60 -20.30 -4.94
N LEU A 17 -23.04 -19.47 -5.82
CA LEU A 17 -21.67 -18.95 -5.68
C LEU A 17 -21.66 -17.94 -4.54
N THR A 18 -21.32 -18.38 -3.33
CA THR A 18 -21.02 -17.47 -2.22
C THR A 18 -19.63 -16.89 -2.46
N ALA A 19 -19.56 -15.72 -3.10
CA ALA A 19 -18.37 -14.87 -3.02
C ALA A 19 -18.21 -14.47 -1.54
N SER A 20 -17.27 -15.12 -0.85
CA SER A 20 -16.94 -14.71 0.51
C SER A 20 -16.22 -13.38 0.44
N PRO A 21 -16.68 -12.34 1.14
CA PRO A 21 -15.88 -11.14 1.29
C PRO A 21 -14.63 -11.52 2.11
N VAL A 22 -13.44 -11.33 1.55
CA VAL A 22 -12.20 -11.37 2.34
C VAL A 22 -12.23 -10.13 3.24
N TRP A 23 -12.46 -10.34 4.53
CA TRP A 23 -12.35 -9.29 5.53
C TRP A 23 -10.88 -9.15 5.92
N ALA A 24 -10.43 -7.91 6.01
CA ALA A 24 -9.10 -7.56 6.49
C ALA A 24 -9.03 -7.85 7.99
N ASP A 25 -8.63 -9.06 8.35
CA ASP A 25 -8.26 -9.38 9.73
C ASP A 25 -6.74 -9.50 9.81
N GLY A 26 -6.09 -8.55 10.51
CA GLY A 26 -4.77 -8.79 11.12
C GLY A 26 -3.65 -7.81 10.79
N LEU A 27 -3.53 -7.29 9.56
CA LEU A 27 -2.38 -6.45 9.21
C LEU A 27 -2.50 -5.04 9.81
N ALA A 28 -1.65 -4.73 10.77
CA ALA A 28 -1.53 -3.41 11.39
C ALA A 28 -0.18 -2.77 11.10
N VAL A 29 -0.18 -1.43 11.05
CA VAL A 29 1.00 -0.61 10.77
C VAL A 29 1.20 0.37 11.91
N THR A 30 2.39 0.38 12.48
CA THR A 30 2.85 1.43 13.40
C THR A 30 3.92 2.26 12.71
N LEU A 31 3.69 3.57 12.59
CA LEU A 31 4.65 4.50 12.02
C LEU A 31 5.74 4.85 13.04
N GLY A 32 6.98 4.98 12.58
CA GLY A 32 8.13 5.40 13.38
C GLY A 32 8.76 6.70 12.88
N GLY A 33 9.87 7.12 13.48
CA GLY A 33 10.67 8.25 12.97
C GLY A 33 9.95 9.61 13.03
N GLY A 34 9.00 9.78 13.95
CA GLY A 34 8.21 11.00 14.12
C GLY A 34 6.97 11.09 13.22
N TRP A 35 6.78 10.14 12.31
CA TRP A 35 5.54 10.01 11.55
C TRP A 35 4.44 9.47 12.45
N ASP A 36 3.31 10.17 12.52
CA ASP A 36 2.22 9.86 13.45
C ASP A 36 0.83 9.84 12.78
N GLY A 37 0.79 10.02 11.45
CA GLY A 37 -0.46 10.11 10.70
C GLY A 37 -1.16 11.45 10.78
N VAL A 38 -0.58 12.44 11.48
CA VAL A 38 -1.16 13.78 11.63
C VAL A 38 -0.37 14.79 10.81
N LYS A 39 0.94 14.87 11.01
CA LYS A 39 1.81 15.85 10.34
C LYS A 39 3.06 15.18 9.79
N ILE A 40 3.42 15.52 8.56
CA ILE A 40 4.69 15.09 7.98
C ILE A 40 5.86 15.68 8.80
N PRO A 41 6.81 14.85 9.27
CA PRO A 41 7.93 15.35 10.07
C PRO A 41 8.78 16.37 9.30
N SER A 42 9.35 17.32 10.02
CA SER A 42 10.21 18.34 9.39
C SER A 42 11.42 17.70 8.69
N GLY A 43 11.67 18.09 7.45
CA GLY A 43 12.73 17.55 6.60
C GLY A 43 12.30 16.33 5.80
N GLN A 44 11.10 15.77 6.05
CA GLN A 44 10.56 14.64 5.29
C GLN A 44 9.80 15.03 4.03
N GLN A 45 9.64 16.32 3.76
CA GLN A 45 9.19 16.83 2.48
C GLN A 45 10.27 16.75 1.39
N CYS A 46 9.92 17.03 0.15
CA CYS A 46 10.82 17.00 -1.01
C CYS A 46 11.85 18.14 -0.97
N THR A 47 12.87 18.03 -1.83
CA THR A 47 13.95 19.02 -1.95
C THR A 47 13.49 20.39 -2.43
N LEU A 48 12.42 20.46 -3.23
CA LEU A 48 11.82 21.72 -3.66
C LEU A 48 11.20 22.50 -2.50
N ASP A 49 10.76 21.79 -1.47
CA ASP A 49 10.19 22.34 -0.23
C ASP A 49 11.23 22.37 0.92
N GLY A 50 12.53 22.31 0.57
CA GLY A 50 13.65 22.42 1.52
C GLY A 50 13.88 21.17 2.39
N GLY A 51 13.29 20.03 2.05
CA GLY A 51 13.50 18.76 2.73
C GLY A 51 14.46 17.82 2.00
N ASN A 52 14.65 16.63 2.55
CA ASN A 52 15.37 15.52 1.91
C ASN A 52 14.72 14.20 2.35
N GLY A 53 13.43 14.10 2.09
CA GLY A 53 12.59 13.07 2.69
C GLY A 53 12.91 11.64 2.30
N ALA A 54 12.53 10.75 3.20
CA ALA A 54 12.60 9.31 3.08
C ALA A 54 11.21 8.70 3.32
N THR A 55 11.03 7.42 2.98
CA THR A 55 9.81 6.71 3.39
C THR A 55 9.73 6.64 4.92
N PRO A 56 8.53 6.68 5.52
CA PRO A 56 8.38 6.41 6.95
C PRO A 56 8.88 5.00 7.29
N PRO A 57 9.70 4.84 8.35
CA PRO A 57 9.93 3.51 8.91
C PRO A 57 8.62 3.00 9.54
N MET A 58 8.37 1.70 9.43
CA MET A 58 7.15 1.09 9.94
C MET A 58 7.46 -0.20 10.70
N THR A 59 6.68 -0.50 11.73
CA THR A 59 6.57 -1.85 12.29
C THR A 59 5.23 -2.43 11.89
N LEU A 60 5.27 -3.62 11.29
CA LEU A 60 4.09 -4.35 10.85
C LEU A 60 3.81 -5.49 11.80
N SER A 61 2.53 -5.74 12.08
CA SER A 61 2.08 -6.91 12.83
C SER A 61 0.87 -7.55 12.16
N GLY A 62 0.66 -8.85 12.44
CA GLY A 62 -0.37 -9.67 11.81
C GLY A 62 -0.15 -9.90 10.31
N LEU A 63 1.12 -9.99 9.89
CA LEU A 63 1.49 -10.45 8.56
C LEU A 63 1.04 -11.91 8.38
N PRO A 64 0.29 -12.25 7.30
CA PRO A 64 -0.11 -13.62 7.02
C PRO A 64 1.09 -14.54 6.79
N ASP A 65 0.91 -15.82 7.11
CA ASP A 65 1.88 -16.86 6.77
C ASP A 65 2.15 -16.89 5.26
N GLY A 66 3.41 -17.14 4.89
CA GLY A 66 3.83 -17.12 3.49
C GLY A 66 4.17 -15.74 2.93
N THR A 67 4.04 -14.66 3.72
CA THR A 67 4.54 -13.35 3.33
C THR A 67 6.07 -13.38 3.18
N THR A 68 6.56 -13.03 2.00
CA THR A 68 8.01 -12.92 1.71
C THR A 68 8.43 -11.49 1.38
N LYS A 69 7.46 -10.63 1.03
CA LYS A 69 7.68 -9.24 0.67
C LYS A 69 6.52 -8.38 1.13
N VAL A 70 6.79 -7.12 1.41
CA VAL A 70 5.78 -6.08 1.58
C VAL A 70 5.94 -5.04 0.48
N THR A 71 4.85 -4.63 -0.16
CA THR A 71 4.84 -3.45 -1.03
C THR A 71 4.14 -2.30 -0.33
N VAL A 72 4.69 -1.10 -0.48
CA VAL A 72 4.14 0.14 0.05
C VAL A 72 3.92 1.11 -1.09
N ALA A 73 2.66 1.43 -1.37
CA ALA A 73 2.25 2.37 -2.40
C ALA A 73 1.92 3.72 -1.75
N PHE A 74 2.72 4.74 -2.06
CA PHE A 74 2.59 6.07 -1.47
C PHE A 74 1.73 6.97 -2.35
N ASN A 75 0.84 7.76 -1.75
CA ASN A 75 -0.15 8.54 -2.47
C ASN A 75 -0.41 9.90 -1.81
N ASP A 76 -0.91 10.83 -2.60
CA ASP A 76 -1.39 12.15 -2.18
C ASP A 76 -2.87 12.27 -2.51
N ARG A 77 -3.73 12.18 -1.50
CA ARG A 77 -5.18 12.16 -1.67
C ARG A 77 -5.72 13.42 -2.34
N ASP A 78 -5.06 14.55 -2.12
CA ASP A 78 -5.53 15.87 -2.52
C ASP A 78 -5.01 16.26 -3.92
N TYR A 79 -4.10 15.47 -4.49
CA TYR A 79 -3.62 15.65 -5.86
C TYR A 79 -4.04 14.48 -6.79
N PRO A 80 -5.13 14.63 -7.59
CA PRO A 80 -5.73 13.54 -8.35
C PRO A 80 -4.79 12.70 -9.23
N PRO A 81 -3.77 13.29 -9.91
CA PRO A 81 -2.82 12.49 -10.68
C PRO A 81 -2.02 11.50 -9.83
N LEU A 82 -1.80 11.77 -8.54
CA LEU A 82 -0.94 10.97 -7.64
C LEU A 82 -1.72 10.36 -6.45
N SER A 83 -3.05 10.36 -6.51
CA SER A 83 -3.90 10.01 -5.35
C SER A 83 -4.14 8.53 -5.10
N SER A 84 -3.66 7.66 -5.98
CA SER A 84 -3.91 6.21 -5.92
C SER A 84 -2.80 5.41 -6.60
N ASN A 85 -2.78 4.10 -6.35
CA ASN A 85 -1.90 3.13 -7.02
C ASN A 85 -0.40 3.51 -6.99
N GLY A 86 0.05 4.13 -5.90
CA GLY A 86 1.45 4.52 -5.73
C GLY A 86 1.81 5.73 -6.58
N GLY A 87 0.98 6.77 -6.57
CA GLY A 87 1.28 8.01 -7.28
C GLY A 87 2.66 8.59 -6.93
N HIS A 88 3.05 8.49 -5.66
CA HIS A 88 4.35 8.89 -5.15
C HIS A 88 5.40 7.77 -5.24
N GLY A 89 5.12 6.70 -5.96
CA GLY A 89 5.98 5.52 -6.10
C GLY A 89 5.50 4.35 -5.26
N VAL A 90 5.96 3.16 -5.65
CA VAL A 90 5.73 1.89 -4.95
C VAL A 90 7.08 1.27 -4.63
N ILE A 91 7.34 1.03 -3.35
CA ILE A 91 8.57 0.38 -2.88
C ILE A 91 8.24 -1.00 -2.35
N ALA A 92 9.07 -1.97 -2.71
CA ALA A 92 9.05 -3.32 -2.17
C ALA A 92 10.15 -3.52 -1.13
N PHE A 93 9.82 -4.25 -0.07
CA PHE A 93 10.74 -4.62 1.00
C PHE A 93 10.72 -6.14 1.19
N PRO A 94 11.85 -6.83 1.03
CA PRO A 94 11.93 -8.23 1.44
C PRO A 94 11.74 -8.31 2.95
N VAL A 95 10.92 -9.25 3.41
CA VAL A 95 10.67 -9.45 4.84
C VAL A 95 10.78 -10.92 5.19
N THR A 96 11.23 -11.19 6.41
CA THR A 96 11.14 -12.52 7.03
C THR A 96 10.38 -12.33 8.34
N PRO A 97 9.04 -12.47 8.33
CA PRO A 97 8.25 -12.18 9.52
C PRO A 97 8.65 -13.09 10.68
N VAL A 98 8.77 -12.51 11.88
CA VAL A 98 8.96 -13.22 13.14
C VAL A 98 7.66 -13.07 13.94
N SER A 99 6.99 -14.19 14.21
CA SER A 99 5.69 -14.18 14.90
C SER A 99 4.67 -13.23 14.25
N GLY A 100 4.60 -13.26 12.91
CA GLY A 100 3.69 -12.40 12.13
C GLY A 100 4.06 -10.91 12.13
N SER A 101 5.28 -10.54 12.53
CA SER A 101 5.73 -9.14 12.58
C SER A 101 7.02 -8.92 11.79
N ALA A 102 7.18 -7.72 11.22
CA ALA A 102 8.40 -7.32 10.53
C ALA A 102 8.60 -5.80 10.61
N ASP A 103 9.85 -5.37 10.63
CA ASP A 103 10.19 -3.95 10.51
C ASP A 103 10.51 -3.58 9.06
N ILE A 104 9.99 -2.43 8.65
CA ILE A 104 10.23 -1.82 7.34
C ILE A 104 11.14 -0.60 7.57
N PRO A 105 12.38 -0.61 7.06
CA PRO A 105 13.28 0.51 7.22
C PRO A 105 12.85 1.71 6.37
N ALA A 106 13.26 2.91 6.79
CA ALA A 106 13.19 4.08 5.93
C ALA A 106 14.18 3.94 4.75
N VAL A 107 13.74 4.31 3.55
CA VAL A 107 14.61 4.38 2.36
C VAL A 107 14.54 5.78 1.75
N PRO A 108 15.64 6.27 1.14
CA PRO A 108 15.69 7.62 0.62
C PRO A 108 14.65 7.85 -0.48
N GLY A 109 14.01 9.03 -0.47
CA GLY A 109 13.25 9.52 -1.61
C GLY A 109 14.17 9.93 -2.76
N LEU A 110 13.57 10.21 -3.92
CA LEU A 110 14.25 10.72 -5.12
C LEU A 110 15.38 9.80 -5.63
N SER A 111 15.39 8.53 -5.25
CA SER A 111 16.42 7.55 -5.59
C SER A 111 15.81 6.24 -6.08
N SER A 112 16.45 5.60 -7.06
CA SER A 112 16.22 4.20 -7.43
C SER A 112 17.20 3.24 -6.77
N SER A 113 18.26 3.75 -6.14
CA SER A 113 19.22 2.94 -5.38
C SER A 113 18.79 2.94 -3.91
N LEU A 114 18.23 1.82 -3.47
CA LEU A 114 17.68 1.65 -2.14
C LEU A 114 18.50 0.62 -1.34
N PRO A 115 18.70 0.84 -0.02
CA PRO A 115 19.44 -0.07 0.83
C PRO A 115 18.59 -1.29 1.23
N GLY A 116 19.25 -2.30 1.83
CA GLY A 116 18.56 -3.40 2.51
C GLY A 116 17.78 -4.34 1.60
N GLY A 117 18.07 -4.34 0.29
CA GLY A 117 17.33 -5.14 -0.69
C GLY A 117 15.95 -4.60 -1.02
N ALA A 118 15.63 -3.37 -0.59
CA ALA A 118 14.42 -2.70 -1.04
C ALA A 118 14.51 -2.38 -2.54
N GLU A 119 13.37 -2.39 -3.22
CA GLU A 119 13.30 -2.23 -4.67
C GLU A 119 12.19 -1.26 -5.06
N VAL A 120 12.44 -0.45 -6.09
CA VAL A 120 11.39 0.34 -6.72
C VAL A 120 10.55 -0.58 -7.61
N VAL A 121 9.30 -0.82 -7.22
CA VAL A 121 8.32 -1.55 -8.06
C VAL A 121 7.79 -0.63 -9.15
N SER A 122 7.50 0.62 -8.81
CA SER A 122 7.19 1.67 -9.77
C SER A 122 7.70 3.01 -9.27
N ALA A 123 8.30 3.78 -10.17
CA ALA A 123 8.67 5.17 -9.93
C ALA A 123 7.42 6.02 -9.64
N ALA A 124 7.62 7.19 -9.01
CA ALA A 124 6.55 8.17 -8.88
C ALA A 124 6.04 8.61 -10.26
N ARG A 125 4.74 8.90 -10.35
CA ARG A 125 4.10 9.35 -11.59
C ARG A 125 4.23 10.86 -11.82
N SER A 126 4.95 11.55 -10.92
CA SER A 126 5.34 12.94 -11.06
C SER A 126 6.33 13.14 -12.22
N SER A 127 6.46 14.38 -12.70
CA SER A 127 7.30 14.73 -13.83
C SER A 127 7.98 16.08 -13.62
N GLY A 128 8.93 16.43 -14.51
CA GLY A 128 9.70 17.66 -14.41
C GLY A 128 10.54 17.70 -13.13
N ASP A 129 10.55 18.85 -12.46
CA ASP A 129 11.32 19.06 -11.22
C ASP A 129 10.83 18.18 -10.05
N TYR A 130 9.63 17.61 -10.17
CA TYR A 130 9.03 16.70 -9.19
C TYR A 130 9.29 15.23 -9.51
N ALA A 131 9.93 14.93 -10.64
CA ALA A 131 10.18 13.55 -11.07
C ALA A 131 11.02 12.81 -10.02
N SER A 132 10.58 11.59 -9.66
CA SER A 132 11.34 10.72 -8.77
C SER A 132 11.49 9.34 -9.39
N PRO A 133 12.72 8.79 -9.47
CA PRO A 133 12.94 7.42 -9.95
C PRO A 133 12.51 6.34 -8.94
N GLY A 134 12.01 6.74 -7.76
CA GLY A 134 11.49 5.87 -6.72
C GLY A 134 10.38 6.57 -5.95
N TYR A 135 10.52 6.67 -4.63
CA TYR A 135 9.58 7.42 -3.79
C TYR A 135 9.71 8.94 -4.01
N LEU A 136 8.61 9.64 -4.23
CA LEU A 136 8.51 11.10 -4.17
C LEU A 136 8.04 11.50 -2.76
N PRO A 137 8.90 12.14 -1.93
CA PRO A 137 8.46 12.70 -0.66
C PRO A 137 7.35 13.75 -0.84
N PRO A 138 6.56 14.07 0.20
CA PRO A 138 5.55 15.14 0.16
C PRO A 138 6.09 16.42 -0.46
N CYS A 139 5.37 16.99 -1.43
CA CYS A 139 5.89 18.06 -2.29
C CYS A 139 4.78 19.02 -2.74
N SER A 140 3.81 19.24 -1.86
CA SER A 140 2.64 20.11 -2.05
C SER A 140 2.93 21.60 -1.83
N GLY A 141 4.17 22.01 -1.53
CA GLY A 141 4.49 23.41 -1.25
C GLY A 141 3.93 23.93 0.09
N GLY A 142 3.49 23.05 0.98
CA GLY A 142 2.86 23.41 2.26
C GLY A 142 1.34 23.58 2.20
N ASP A 143 0.69 23.12 1.12
CA ASP A 143 -0.76 23.23 0.90
C ASP A 143 -1.61 22.25 1.74
N ARG A 144 -1.01 21.56 2.72
CA ARG A 144 -1.68 20.67 3.69
C ARG A 144 -2.37 19.44 3.08
N HIS A 145 -1.79 18.94 1.99
CA HIS A 145 -2.21 17.73 1.32
C HIS A 145 -2.13 16.51 2.26
N ALA A 146 -3.10 15.59 2.15
CA ALA A 146 -3.19 14.36 2.92
C ALA A 146 -2.44 13.21 2.25
N TYR A 147 -1.35 12.79 2.86
CA TYR A 147 -0.54 11.68 2.39
C TYR A 147 -0.93 10.38 3.07
N TRP A 148 -0.95 9.31 2.27
CA TRP A 148 -1.30 7.99 2.77
C TRP A 148 -0.51 6.90 2.05
N ALA A 149 -0.42 5.74 2.68
CA ALA A 149 0.22 4.56 2.11
C ALA A 149 -0.72 3.35 2.14
N THR A 150 -0.76 2.60 1.04
CA THR A 150 -1.28 1.23 1.02
C THR A 150 -0.12 0.28 1.31
N VAL A 151 -0.22 -0.50 2.38
CA VAL A 151 0.74 -1.53 2.75
C VAL A 151 0.14 -2.89 2.42
N THR A 152 0.84 -3.67 1.60
CA THR A 152 0.35 -4.98 1.13
C THR A 152 1.38 -6.05 1.41
N ALA A 153 0.95 -7.11 2.11
CA ALA A 153 1.73 -8.33 2.29
C ALA A 153 1.62 -9.20 1.03
N VAL A 154 2.77 -9.70 0.55
CA VAL A 154 2.88 -10.39 -0.74
C VAL A 154 3.61 -11.72 -0.56
N ALA A 155 3.07 -12.78 -1.16
CA ALA A 155 3.66 -14.11 -1.21
C ALA A 155 4.79 -14.20 -2.25
N ALA A 156 5.54 -15.30 -2.22
CA ALA A 156 6.67 -15.53 -3.13
C ALA A 156 6.27 -15.55 -4.62
N ASP A 157 5.05 -16.00 -4.92
CA ASP A 157 4.49 -16.03 -6.28
C ASP A 157 3.92 -14.68 -6.74
N GLY A 158 3.98 -13.64 -5.89
CA GLY A 158 3.45 -12.31 -6.16
C GLY A 158 2.00 -12.11 -5.76
N ALA A 159 1.31 -13.12 -5.20
CA ALA A 159 -0.05 -12.98 -4.73
C ALA A 159 -0.14 -12.02 -3.53
N ALA A 160 -1.09 -11.09 -3.56
CA ALA A 160 -1.42 -10.25 -2.41
C ALA A 160 -2.17 -11.08 -1.36
N LEU A 161 -1.64 -11.13 -0.15
CA LEU A 161 -2.19 -11.91 0.96
C LEU A 161 -3.10 -11.08 1.87
N SER A 162 -2.68 -9.84 2.16
CA SER A 162 -3.46 -8.89 2.92
C SER A 162 -3.03 -7.46 2.57
N SER A 163 -3.89 -6.49 2.84
CA SER A 163 -3.59 -5.08 2.61
C SER A 163 -4.26 -4.21 3.65
N THR A 164 -3.61 -3.12 3.99
CA THR A 164 -4.15 -2.08 4.87
C THR A 164 -3.70 -0.71 4.40
N THR A 165 -4.39 0.32 4.85
CA THR A 165 -4.08 1.71 4.52
C THR A 165 -3.81 2.49 5.79
N VAL A 166 -2.75 3.30 5.78
CA VAL A 166 -2.37 4.17 6.90
C VAL A 166 -2.22 5.61 6.39
N GLU A 167 -2.71 6.56 7.19
CA GLU A 167 -2.46 7.98 6.96
C GLU A 167 -1.04 8.30 7.44
N LEU A 168 -0.27 9.03 6.64
CA LEU A 168 1.10 9.42 6.97
C LEU A 168 1.17 10.80 7.60
N GLY A 169 0.15 11.63 7.33
CA GLY A 169 0.02 12.99 7.83
C GLY A 169 -0.15 13.98 6.70
N ARG A 170 -0.10 15.27 7.06
CA ARG A 170 -0.29 16.38 6.14
C ARG A 170 0.97 17.22 5.97
N TRP A 171 1.23 17.66 4.73
CA TRP A 171 2.23 18.65 4.36
C TRP A 171 1.60 19.69 3.44
#